data_AF-A0A522LRN7-F1
#
_entry.id   AF-A0A522LRN7-F1
#
_cell.length_a   1.000
_cell.length_b   1.000
_cell.length_c   1.000
_cell.angle_alpha   90.00
_cell.angle_beta   90.00
_cell.angle_gamma   90.00
#
_symmetry.space_group_name_H-M   'P 1'
#
loop_
_entity.id
_entity.type
_entity.pdbx_description
1 polymer ?
#
loop_
_entity_poly.entity_id
_entity_poly.type
_entity_poly.pdbx_seq_one_letter_code
_entity_poly.pdbx_strand_id
1 'polypeptide(L)'
;MNSPKRTIIPFGPQHPVLPEPIHLDLIVEDEKVIEALPSLGFIHRGLERLVEKRDFIDFVYVAERICGICSFIHGLTYCIAIEELMKVEVPKRANYLRVIWSELSRIHSHLLWLGLMADGFGFEALFMHTWKLREKILDIIEETTGGRVIFGTAKIGGVRKDISPEKLSEIMGKLENYAKEIKE
;
A
#
# COMPACT_ATOMS: atom_id res chain seq x y z
N MET A 1 -20.68 1.43 46.50
CA MET A 1 -19.55 1.69 45.59
C MET A 1 -20.12 2.38 44.37
N ASN A 2 -19.78 3.65 44.13
CA ASN A 2 -20.22 4.34 42.93
C ASN A 2 -19.58 3.65 41.72
N SER A 3 -20.40 3.22 40.76
CA SER A 3 -19.89 2.74 39.48
C SER A 3 -19.03 3.84 38.86
N PRO A 4 -17.85 3.49 38.34
CA PRO A 4 -16.96 4.49 37.77
C PRO A 4 -17.63 5.21 36.60
N LYS A 5 -17.45 6.54 36.53
CA LYS A 5 -18.11 7.39 35.56
C LYS A 5 -17.43 7.22 34.20
N ARG A 6 -18.16 6.66 33.24
CA ARG A 6 -17.67 6.46 31.88
C ARG A 6 -17.97 7.69 31.03
N THR A 7 -16.99 8.08 30.21
CA THR A 7 -17.13 9.17 29.23
C THR A 7 -16.92 8.61 27.83
N ILE A 8 -17.68 9.09 26.86
CA ILE A 8 -17.50 8.75 25.45
C ILE A 8 -16.75 9.88 24.77
N ILE A 9 -15.61 9.56 24.15
CA ILE A 9 -14.79 10.50 23.38
C ILE A 9 -14.88 10.11 21.90
N PRO A 10 -15.51 10.94 21.05
CA PRO A 10 -15.52 10.71 19.61
C PRO A 10 -14.16 11.03 19.01
N PHE A 11 -13.59 10.10 18.26
CA PHE A 11 -12.28 10.24 17.62
C PHE A 11 -12.38 9.94 16.12
N GLY A 12 -12.10 10.94 15.28
CA GLY A 12 -12.30 10.85 13.83
C GLY A 12 -13.71 11.27 13.38
N PRO A 13 -14.10 11.04 12.10
CA PRO A 13 -13.34 10.33 11.07
C PRO A 13 -12.17 11.12 10.50
N GLN A 14 -12.17 12.44 10.72
CA GLN A 14 -11.09 13.32 10.29
C GLN A 14 -10.28 13.75 11.52
N HIS A 15 -9.13 13.11 11.70
CA HIS A 15 -8.19 13.41 12.77
C HIS A 15 -6.76 13.35 12.21
N PRO A 16 -5.84 14.28 12.54
CA PRO A 16 -4.50 14.32 11.95
C PRO A 16 -3.71 13.02 12.07
N VAL A 17 -3.90 12.28 13.16
CA VAL A 17 -3.19 11.01 13.45
C VAL A 17 -3.79 9.81 12.68
N LEU A 18 -4.97 9.95 12.08
CA LEU A 18 -5.61 8.85 11.35
C LEU A 18 -5.23 8.88 9.86
N PRO A 19 -4.51 7.85 9.34
CA PRO A 19 -4.15 7.80 7.93
C PRO A 19 -5.34 7.50 7.01
N GLU A 20 -6.37 6.85 7.56
CA GLU A 20 -7.61 6.51 6.86
C GLU A 20 -8.82 6.95 7.71
N PRO A 21 -9.95 7.33 7.08
CA PRO A 21 -11.12 7.80 7.79
C PRO A 21 -11.81 6.64 8.52
N ILE A 22 -11.67 6.66 9.84
CA ILE A 22 -12.33 5.79 10.79
C ILE A 22 -12.82 6.65 11.94
N HIS A 23 -14.05 6.42 12.38
CA HIS A 23 -14.58 7.06 13.58
C HIS A 23 -14.61 6.03 14.70
N LEU A 24 -14.07 6.39 15.85
CA LEU A 24 -14.02 5.56 17.05
C LEU A 24 -14.75 6.27 18.18
N ASP A 25 -15.78 5.64 18.73
CA ASP A 25 -16.32 6.04 20.03
C ASP A 25 -15.51 5.35 21.12
N LEU A 26 -14.63 6.11 21.78
CA LEU A 26 -13.79 5.61 22.86
C LEU A 26 -14.53 5.75 24.19
N ILE A 27 -14.84 4.62 24.84
CA ILE A 27 -15.43 4.58 26.17
C ILE A 27 -14.29 4.57 27.18
N VAL A 28 -14.14 5.67 27.91
CA VAL A 28 -13.02 5.92 28.80
C VAL A 28 -13.48 5.99 30.25
N GLU A 29 -12.71 5.35 31.12
CA GLU A 29 -12.75 5.50 32.57
C GLU A 29 -11.42 6.11 33.01
N ASP A 30 -11.48 7.37 33.47
CA ASP A 30 -10.31 8.23 33.70
C ASP A 30 -9.39 8.34 32.46
N GLU A 31 -8.22 7.70 32.46
CA GLU A 31 -7.28 7.67 31.33
C GLU A 31 -7.30 6.33 30.58
N LYS A 32 -8.08 5.35 31.05
CA LYS A 32 -8.10 4.00 30.49
C LYS A 32 -9.24 3.85 29.50
N VAL A 33 -8.89 3.51 28.25
CA VAL A 33 -9.87 3.05 27.26
C VAL A 33 -10.37 1.67 27.69
N ILE A 34 -11.67 1.58 28.02
CA ILE A 34 -12.34 0.32 28.40
C ILE A 34 -12.89 -0.39 27.16
N GLU A 35 -13.38 0.38 26.20
CA GLU A 35 -13.96 -0.13 24.96
C GLU A 35 -13.77 0.91 23.84
N ALA A 36 -13.65 0.43 22.60
CA ALA A 36 -13.58 1.25 21.40
C ALA A 36 -14.58 0.70 20.37
N LEU A 37 -15.57 1.52 19.99
CA LEU A 37 -16.59 1.14 19.03
C LEU A 37 -16.27 1.78 17.68
N PRO A 38 -15.82 0.99 16.67
CA PRO A 38 -15.48 1.52 15.36
C PRO A 38 -16.72 1.69 14.48
N SER A 39 -16.88 2.90 13.96
CA SER A 39 -17.72 3.18 12.80
C SER A 39 -16.85 3.15 11.54
N LEU A 40 -17.17 2.24 10.62
CA LEU A 40 -16.43 1.99 9.38
C LEU A 40 -17.27 2.38 8.15
N GLY A 41 -16.66 2.32 6.96
CA GLY A 41 -17.38 2.45 5.69
C GLY A 41 -17.35 3.84 5.05
N PHE A 42 -16.60 4.80 5.61
CA PHE A 42 -16.45 6.14 5.05
C PHE A 42 -15.87 6.18 3.62
N ILE A 43 -15.12 5.15 3.22
CA ILE A 43 -14.60 4.97 1.83
C ILE A 43 -15.18 3.70 1.17
N HIS A 44 -16.37 3.26 1.59
CA HIS A 44 -17.01 2.14 0.91
C HIS A 44 -17.42 2.54 -0.51
N ARG A 45 -16.82 1.90 -1.52
CA ARG A 45 -17.03 2.20 -2.96
C ARG A 45 -17.82 1.13 -3.70
N GLY A 46 -18.29 0.08 -3.03
CA GLY A 46 -19.02 -1.03 -3.66
C GLY A 46 -18.22 -1.76 -4.74
N LEU A 47 -16.91 -1.97 -4.52
CA LEU A 47 -16.02 -2.58 -5.52
C LEU A 47 -16.44 -4.01 -5.91
N GLU A 48 -17.01 -4.77 -4.97
CA GLU A 48 -17.56 -6.11 -5.22
C GLU A 48 -18.72 -6.06 -6.22
N ARG A 49 -19.65 -5.11 -6.06
CA ARG A 49 -20.76 -4.91 -7.00
C ARG A 49 -20.26 -4.43 -8.37
N LEU A 50 -19.11 -3.76 -8.43
CA LEU A 50 -18.52 -3.29 -9.68
C LEU A 50 -18.01 -4.44 -10.56
N VAL A 51 -17.71 -5.62 -9.97
CA VAL A 51 -17.31 -6.83 -10.72
C VAL A 51 -18.40 -7.26 -11.71
N GLU A 52 -19.68 -7.08 -11.37
CA GLU A 52 -20.79 -7.41 -12.27
C GLU A 52 -20.86 -6.51 -13.51
N LYS A 53 -20.22 -5.34 -13.47
CA LYS A 53 -20.30 -4.30 -14.52
C LYS A 53 -19.02 -4.14 -15.33
N ARG A 54 -17.93 -4.79 -14.92
CA ARG A 54 -16.61 -4.63 -15.54
C ARG A 54 -16.10 -5.98 -15.97
N ASP A 55 -15.57 -6.03 -17.19
CA ASP A 55 -14.86 -7.21 -17.65
C ASP A 55 -13.67 -7.51 -16.73
N PHE A 56 -13.36 -8.79 -16.54
CA PHE A 56 -12.32 -9.23 -15.62
C PHE A 56 -10.92 -8.74 -16.06
N ILE A 57 -10.68 -8.53 -17.35
CA ILE A 57 -9.42 -7.96 -17.86
C ILE A 57 -9.28 -6.50 -17.44
N ASP A 58 -10.38 -5.74 -17.51
CA ASP A 58 -10.41 -4.33 -17.12
C ASP A 58 -10.45 -4.15 -15.60
N PHE A 59 -10.99 -5.12 -14.87
CA PHE A 59 -11.09 -5.05 -13.41
C PHE A 59 -9.72 -5.04 -12.73
N VAL A 60 -8.64 -5.48 -13.40
CA VAL A 60 -7.26 -5.34 -12.90
C VAL A 60 -6.95 -3.88 -12.53
N TYR A 61 -7.43 -2.91 -13.31
CA TYR A 61 -7.23 -1.48 -13.03
C TYR A 61 -7.98 -1.02 -11.76
N VAL A 62 -9.12 -1.64 -11.47
CA VAL A 62 -9.89 -1.40 -10.24
C VAL A 62 -9.20 -2.08 -9.05
N ALA A 63 -8.72 -3.31 -9.24
CA ALA A 63 -8.01 -4.07 -8.21
C ALA A 63 -6.77 -3.31 -7.70
N GLU A 64 -5.99 -2.71 -8.59
CA GLU A 64 -4.86 -1.84 -8.23
C GLU A 64 -5.24 -0.62 -7.37
N ARG A 65 -6.52 -0.25 -7.31
CA ARG A 65 -7.03 0.90 -6.54
C ARG A 65 -7.82 0.49 -5.30
N ILE A 66 -7.78 -0.79 -4.91
CA ILE A 66 -8.38 -1.27 -3.64
C ILE A 66 -7.70 -0.58 -2.47
N CYS A 67 -6.37 -0.66 -2.41
CA CYS A 67 -5.53 0.05 -1.45
C CYS A 67 -4.78 1.20 -2.14
N GLY A 68 -4.71 2.37 -1.51
CA GLY A 68 -3.99 3.54 -2.01
C GLY A 68 -2.47 3.47 -1.89
N ILE A 69 -1.91 2.36 -1.36
CA ILE A 69 -0.47 2.19 -1.11
C ILE A 69 0.03 0.91 -1.77
N CYS A 70 -0.58 -0.23 -1.46
CA CYS A 70 -0.17 -1.56 -1.92
C CYS A 70 -0.72 -1.90 -3.32
N SER A 71 -0.82 -0.91 -4.20
CA SER A 71 -1.52 -0.98 -5.49
C SER A 71 -1.13 -2.21 -6.31
N PHE A 72 0.18 -2.41 -6.51
CA PHE A 72 0.69 -3.50 -7.33
C PHE A 72 0.33 -4.89 -6.78
N ILE A 73 0.37 -5.09 -5.46
CA ILE A 73 0.06 -6.38 -4.84
C ILE A 73 -1.41 -6.73 -5.03
N HIS A 74 -2.33 -5.77 -4.90
CA HIS A 74 -3.74 -6.04 -5.15
C HIS A 74 -4.02 -6.38 -6.62
N GLY A 75 -3.43 -5.62 -7.55
CA GLY A 75 -3.53 -5.91 -8.99
C GLY A 75 -2.94 -7.27 -9.35
N LEU A 76 -1.76 -7.60 -8.81
CA LEU A 76 -1.09 -8.87 -9.05
C LEU A 76 -1.86 -10.06 -8.46
N THR A 77 -2.34 -9.94 -7.22
CA THR A 77 -3.12 -11.01 -6.57
C THR A 77 -4.38 -11.32 -7.35
N TYR A 78 -5.07 -10.28 -7.85
CA TYR A 78 -6.21 -10.45 -8.73
C TYR A 78 -5.83 -11.17 -10.03
N CYS A 79 -4.72 -10.78 -10.67
CA CYS A 79 -4.24 -11.46 -11.88
C CYS A 79 -3.94 -12.95 -11.63
N ILE A 80 -3.23 -13.27 -10.54
CA ILE A 80 -2.86 -14.64 -10.18
C ILE A 80 -4.11 -15.50 -9.95
N ALA A 81 -5.12 -14.96 -9.24
CA ALA A 81 -6.37 -15.68 -9.00
C ALA A 81 -7.08 -16.05 -10.31
N ILE A 82 -7.14 -15.13 -11.28
CA ILE A 82 -7.73 -15.42 -12.59
C ILE A 82 -6.87 -16.39 -13.41
N GLU A 83 -5.54 -16.23 -13.38
CA GLU A 83 -4.60 -17.12 -14.07
C GLU A 83 -4.72 -18.56 -13.58
N GLU A 84 -4.87 -18.76 -12.27
CA GLU A 84 -5.06 -20.08 -11.65
C GLU A 84 -6.42 -20.69 -12.07
N LEU A 85 -7.50 -19.91 -12.01
CA LEU A 85 -8.83 -20.35 -12.43
C LEU A 85 -8.89 -20.75 -13.92
N MET A 86 -8.21 -19.99 -14.77
CA MET A 86 -8.18 -20.20 -16.22
C MET A 86 -7.04 -21.11 -16.69
N LYS A 87 -6.17 -21.56 -15.78
CA LYS A 87 -4.96 -22.35 -16.09
C LYS A 87 -4.06 -21.68 -17.14
N VAL A 88 -3.87 -20.37 -17.00
CA VAL A 88 -3.00 -19.59 -17.89
C VAL A 88 -1.56 -19.69 -17.43
N GLU A 89 -0.67 -20.16 -18.31
CA GLU A 89 0.77 -20.16 -18.05
C GLU A 89 1.36 -18.77 -18.26
N VAL A 90 2.02 -18.24 -17.22
CA VAL A 90 2.69 -16.94 -17.26
C VAL A 90 4.16 -17.13 -17.66
N PRO A 91 4.69 -16.34 -18.62
CA PRO A 91 6.10 -16.41 -18.98
C PRO A 91 7.03 -16.20 -17.78
N LYS A 92 8.10 -17.01 -17.69
CA LYS A 92 9.06 -16.96 -16.56
C LYS A 92 9.62 -15.54 -16.31
N ARG A 93 9.90 -14.79 -17.38
CA ARG A 93 10.37 -13.39 -17.31
C ARG A 93 9.34 -12.48 -16.64
N ALA A 94 8.05 -12.63 -16.95
CA ALA A 94 6.99 -11.86 -16.32
C ALA A 94 6.89 -12.16 -14.81
N ASN A 95 7.07 -13.41 -14.40
CA ASN A 95 7.10 -13.76 -12.97
C ASN A 95 8.26 -13.10 -12.23
N TYR A 96 9.46 -13.03 -12.81
CA TYR A 96 10.56 -12.29 -12.18
C TYR A 96 10.27 -10.80 -12.05
N LEU A 97 9.73 -10.17 -13.10
CA LEU A 97 9.35 -8.76 -13.05
C LEU A 97 8.27 -8.48 -12.01
N ARG A 98 7.29 -9.39 -11.88
CA ARG A 98 6.27 -9.33 -10.82
C ARG A 98 6.91 -9.34 -9.44
N VAL A 99 7.85 -10.24 -9.18
CA VAL A 99 8.57 -10.27 -7.90
C VAL A 99 9.33 -8.96 -7.65
N ILE A 100 10.04 -8.44 -8.64
CA ILE A 100 10.78 -7.17 -8.51
C ILE A 100 9.85 -6.02 -8.12
N TRP A 101 8.74 -5.85 -8.83
CA TRP A 101 7.76 -4.81 -8.51
C TRP A 101 7.03 -5.04 -7.19
N SER A 102 6.76 -6.29 -6.83
CA SER A 102 6.21 -6.65 -5.51
C SER A 102 7.13 -6.19 -4.38
N GLU A 103 8.43 -6.43 -4.49
CA GLU A 103 9.38 -6.04 -3.46
C GLU A 103 9.64 -4.53 -3.43
N LEU A 104 9.65 -3.84 -4.58
CA LEU A 104 9.65 -2.37 -4.61
C LEU A 104 8.40 -1.79 -3.94
N SER A 105 7.22 -2.35 -4.22
CA SER A 105 5.96 -1.97 -3.57
C SER A 105 5.99 -2.23 -2.07
N ARG A 106 6.58 -3.34 -1.62
CA ARG A 106 6.77 -3.67 -0.20
C ARG A 106 7.64 -2.62 0.48
N ILE A 107 8.83 -2.33 -0.05
CA ILE A 107 9.76 -1.35 0.53
C ILE A 107 9.09 0.01 0.65
N HIS A 108 8.46 0.49 -0.42
CA HIS A 108 7.69 1.73 -0.44
C HIS A 108 6.62 1.78 0.65
N SER A 109 5.83 0.71 0.80
CA SER A 109 4.76 0.61 1.79
C SER A 109 5.30 0.65 3.23
N HIS A 110 6.41 -0.05 3.50
CA HIS A 110 6.99 -0.11 4.85
C HIS A 110 7.66 1.21 5.23
N LEU A 111 8.33 1.89 4.29
CA LEU A 111 8.88 3.22 4.54
C LEU A 111 7.79 4.24 4.86
N LEU A 112 6.65 4.17 4.17
CA LEU A 112 5.47 4.98 4.49
C LEU A 112 4.97 4.68 5.92
N TRP A 113 4.78 3.41 6.28
CA TRP A 113 4.31 3.11 7.64
C TRP A 113 5.29 3.51 8.74
N LEU A 114 6.59 3.38 8.49
CA LEU A 114 7.64 3.74 9.43
C LEU A 114 7.61 5.24 9.77
N GLY A 115 7.52 6.12 8.78
CA GLY A 115 7.46 7.54 9.09
C GLY A 115 6.07 8.02 9.52
N LEU A 116 4.95 7.37 9.14
CA LEU A 116 3.64 7.70 9.72
C LEU A 116 3.63 7.38 11.21
N MET A 117 4.27 6.27 11.59
CA MET A 117 4.54 5.95 12.98
C MET A 117 5.43 7.03 13.61
N ALA A 118 6.54 7.41 12.99
CA ALA A 118 7.44 8.44 13.51
C ALA A 118 6.71 9.77 13.76
N ASP A 119 5.90 10.23 12.82
CA ASP A 119 5.08 11.44 12.93
C ASP A 119 4.06 11.34 14.07
N GLY A 120 3.38 10.20 14.19
CA GLY A 120 2.45 9.94 15.29
C GLY A 120 3.08 9.97 16.69
N PHE A 121 4.39 9.72 16.80
CA PHE A 121 5.16 9.84 18.04
C PHE A 121 5.92 11.18 18.17
N GLY A 122 5.86 12.07 17.18
CA GLY A 122 6.53 13.37 17.18
C GLY A 122 7.99 13.35 16.71
N PHE A 123 8.47 12.27 16.07
CA PHE A 123 9.82 12.17 15.51
C PHE A 123 9.89 12.72 14.07
N GLU A 124 9.74 14.04 13.93
CA GLU A 124 9.69 14.72 12.62
C GLU A 124 10.93 14.46 11.75
N ALA A 125 12.14 14.43 12.34
CA ALA A 125 13.37 14.17 11.60
C ALA A 125 13.37 12.77 10.96
N LEU A 126 12.86 11.76 11.67
CA LEU A 126 12.75 10.39 11.18
C LEU A 126 11.67 10.27 10.09
N PHE A 127 10.54 10.97 10.24
CA PHE A 127 9.53 11.09 9.20
C PHE A 127 10.14 11.66 7.90
N MET A 128 10.86 12.78 7.98
CA MET A 128 11.47 13.41 6.81
C MET A 128 12.52 12.50 6.15
N HIS A 129 13.34 11.81 6.94
CA HIS A 129 14.36 10.90 6.42
C HIS A 129 13.73 9.69 5.70
N THR A 130 12.72 9.06 6.30
CA THR A 130 12.03 7.91 5.70
C THR A 130 11.26 8.30 4.44
N TRP A 131 10.69 9.50 4.38
CA TRP A 131 10.01 10.00 3.18
C TRP A 131 11.01 10.28 2.06
N LYS A 132 12.15 10.88 2.36
CA LYS A 132 13.25 11.08 1.39
C LYS A 132 13.70 9.74 0.78
N LEU A 133 13.86 8.70 1.59
CA LEU A 133 14.20 7.36 1.11
C LEU A 133 13.08 6.76 0.25
N ARG A 134 11.83 6.94 0.67
CA ARG A 134 10.65 6.47 -0.08
C ARG A 134 10.55 7.10 -1.46
N GLU A 135 10.88 8.38 -1.62
CA GLU A 135 10.88 9.05 -2.93
C GLU A 135 11.84 8.38 -3.91
N LYS A 136 13.02 7.94 -3.45
CA LYS A 136 13.99 7.23 -4.31
C LYS A 136 13.46 5.89 -4.83
N ILE A 137 12.70 5.18 -4.00
CA ILE A 137 12.02 3.94 -4.40
C ILE A 137 10.90 4.25 -5.39
N LEU A 138 10.16 5.33 -5.17
CA LEU A 138 9.13 5.79 -6.10
C LEU A 138 9.69 6.20 -7.46
N ASP A 139 10.88 6.78 -7.51
CA ASP A 139 11.55 7.12 -8.76
C ASP A 139 11.87 5.86 -9.58
N ILE A 140 12.35 4.79 -8.94
CA ILE A 140 12.56 3.49 -9.60
C ILE A 140 11.23 2.91 -10.14
N ILE A 141 10.16 3.02 -9.35
CA ILE A 141 8.84 2.56 -9.76
C ILE A 141 8.35 3.38 -10.96
N GLU A 142 8.51 4.70 -10.95
CA GLU A 142 8.12 5.58 -12.07
C GLU A 142 8.94 5.28 -13.33
N GLU A 143 10.25 5.14 -13.22
CA GLU A 143 11.14 4.82 -14.34
C GLU A 143 10.75 3.49 -15.03
N THR A 144 10.23 2.51 -14.28
CA THR A 144 9.90 1.18 -14.81
C THR A 144 8.43 1.00 -15.16
N THR A 145 7.53 1.72 -14.50
CA THR A 145 6.07 1.54 -14.62
C THR A 145 5.36 2.75 -15.22
N GLY A 146 5.97 3.94 -15.18
CA GLY A 146 5.37 5.22 -15.56
C GLY A 146 4.40 5.80 -14.53
N GLY A 147 4.09 5.07 -13.45
CA GLY A 147 3.34 5.57 -12.31
C GLY A 147 4.18 5.51 -11.04
N ARG A 148 3.82 6.31 -10.02
CA ARG A 148 4.54 6.29 -8.73
C ARG A 148 3.93 5.30 -7.75
N VAL A 149 2.61 5.40 -7.53
CA VAL A 149 1.89 4.53 -6.58
C VAL A 149 1.02 3.51 -7.29
N ILE A 150 0.32 3.93 -8.35
CA ILE A 150 -0.44 3.02 -9.21
C ILE A 150 0.46 2.59 -10.37
N PHE A 151 0.91 1.34 -10.34
CA PHE A 151 1.96 0.85 -11.26
C PHE A 151 1.38 0.64 -12.65
N GLY A 152 0.16 0.10 -12.76
CA GLY A 152 -0.50 -0.15 -14.05
C GLY A 152 0.22 -1.17 -14.93
N THR A 153 1.13 -1.98 -14.38
CA THR A 153 1.91 -2.97 -15.13
C THR A 153 1.39 -4.40 -14.99
N ALA A 154 0.59 -4.70 -13.96
CA ALA A 154 -0.01 -6.01 -13.79
C ALA A 154 -1.03 -6.27 -14.91
N LYS A 155 -1.03 -7.50 -15.43
CA LYS A 155 -1.98 -7.97 -16.44
C LYS A 155 -2.16 -9.48 -16.29
N ILE A 156 -3.37 -9.96 -16.50
CA ILE A 156 -3.65 -11.38 -16.62
C ILE A 156 -2.82 -11.96 -17.79
N GLY A 157 -2.08 -13.03 -17.51
CA GLY A 157 -1.11 -13.66 -18.42
C GLY A 157 0.31 -13.08 -18.36
N GLY A 158 0.60 -12.10 -17.49
CA GLY A 158 1.95 -11.57 -17.30
C GLY A 158 2.02 -10.12 -16.86
N VAL A 159 2.71 -9.28 -17.65
CA VAL A 159 2.98 -7.88 -17.35
C VAL A 159 2.89 -7.03 -18.62
N ARG A 160 2.57 -5.75 -18.50
CA ARG A 160 2.43 -4.82 -19.64
C ARG A 160 3.75 -4.18 -20.08
N LYS A 161 4.70 -4.09 -19.16
CA LYS A 161 6.00 -3.46 -19.38
C LYS A 161 7.12 -4.46 -19.16
N ASP A 162 8.23 -4.25 -19.83
CA ASP A 162 9.46 -4.99 -19.64
C ASP A 162 10.56 -4.03 -19.14
N ILE A 163 11.57 -4.57 -18.47
CA ILE A 163 12.73 -3.83 -17.98
C ILE A 163 13.98 -4.43 -18.63
N SER A 164 14.75 -3.60 -19.35
CA SER A 164 15.96 -4.08 -20.03
C SER A 164 17.02 -4.56 -19.01
N PRO A 165 17.91 -5.49 -19.38
CA PRO A 165 18.98 -5.95 -18.51
C PRO A 165 19.90 -4.82 -17.99
N GLU A 166 20.17 -3.82 -18.84
CA GLU A 166 20.95 -2.64 -18.47
C GLU A 166 20.25 -1.84 -17.38
N LYS A 167 18.93 -1.65 -17.52
CA LYS A 167 18.13 -0.94 -16.53
C LYS A 167 18.01 -1.72 -15.21
N LEU A 168 17.89 -3.04 -15.26
CA LEU A 168 17.93 -3.88 -14.05
C LEU A 168 19.27 -3.73 -13.29
N SER A 169 20.38 -3.67 -14.03
CA SER A 169 21.70 -3.45 -13.44
C SER A 169 21.83 -2.07 -12.79
N GLU A 170 21.30 -1.03 -13.45
CA GLU A 170 21.23 0.33 -12.88
C GLU A 170 20.40 0.36 -11.59
N ILE A 171 19.23 -0.27 -11.58
CA ILE A 171 18.35 -0.35 -10.40
C ILE A 171 19.04 -1.06 -9.24
N MET A 172 19.75 -2.16 -9.51
CA MET A 172 20.51 -2.87 -8.50
C MET A 172 21.56 -1.96 -7.84
N GLY A 173 22.32 -1.20 -8.64
CA GLY A 173 23.28 -0.22 -8.12
C GLY A 173 22.63 0.90 -7.30
N LYS A 174 21.45 1.40 -7.70
CA LYS A 174 20.67 2.36 -6.91
C LYS A 174 20.28 1.78 -5.55
N LEU A 175 19.73 0.56 -5.53
CA LEU A 175 19.29 -0.11 -4.31
C LEU A 175 20.44 -0.40 -3.34
N GLU A 176 21.62 -0.78 -3.83
CA GLU A 176 22.81 -0.96 -3.00
C GLU A 176 23.24 0.33 -2.29
N ASN A 177 23.16 1.47 -2.99
CA ASN A 177 23.47 2.76 -2.39
C ASN A 177 22.43 3.17 -1.36
N TYR A 178 21.14 2.94 -1.64
CA TYR A 178 20.06 3.27 -0.69
C TYR A 178 20.12 2.39 0.56
N ALA A 179 20.52 1.13 0.43
CA ALA A 179 20.72 0.23 1.56
C ALA A 179 21.85 0.68 2.50
N LYS A 180 22.85 1.43 2.00
CA LYS A 180 23.89 2.04 2.83
C LYS A 180 23.34 3.26 3.59
N GLU A 181 22.63 4.14 2.89
CA GLU A 181 22.03 5.35 3.50
C GLU A 181 21.00 5.00 4.59
N ILE A 182 20.26 3.88 4.46
CA ILE A 182 19.32 3.42 5.50
C ILE A 182 20.03 3.02 6.82
N LYS A 183 21.30 2.64 6.76
CA LYS A 183 22.07 2.21 7.94
C LYS A 183 22.80 3.34 8.65
N GLU A 184 22.92 4.50 7.99
CA GLU A 184 23.55 5.71 8.52
C GLU A 184 22.54 6.55 9.33
#